data_AF-A0A660PTD8-F1
#
_entry.id   AF-A0A660PTD8-F1
#
_cell.length_a   1.000
_cell.length_b   1.000
_cell.length_c   1.000
_cell.angle_alpha   90.00
_cell.angle_beta   90.00
_cell.angle_gamma   90.00
#
_symmetry.space_group_name_H-M   'P 1'
#
loop_
_entity.id
_entity.type
_entity.pdbx_description
1 polymer ?
#
loop_
_entity_poly.entity_id
_entity_poly.type
_entity_poly.pdbx_seq_one_letter_code
_entity_poly.pdbx_strand_id
1 'polypeptide(L)'
;MIWLKRFIPFAVILLGWFGYAFVSDFLASERESQTDRTALITARVWIATAEYQDDPDGFIQYRDSLLEAEDITPDQLFAWLEQYKGRPERSLQFTQRIQHYVDSLYQVEEARLKAEDAAVSDSVISKQE
;
A
#
# COMPACT_ATOMS: atom_id res chain seq x y z
N MET A 1 44.91 23.71 20.90
CA MET A 1 43.57 24.28 20.59
C MET A 1 43.39 24.80 19.15
N ILE A 2 44.44 25.13 18.38
CA ILE A 2 44.29 25.63 16.99
C ILE A 2 43.90 24.53 16.00
N TRP A 3 44.24 23.27 16.30
CA TRP A 3 43.91 22.12 15.45
C TRP A 3 42.41 21.85 15.34
N LEU A 4 41.64 21.97 16.44
CA LEU A 4 40.19 21.74 16.45
C LEU A 4 39.44 22.73 15.53
N LYS A 5 39.87 24.00 15.50
CA LYS A 5 39.25 25.03 14.66
C LYS A 5 39.39 24.77 13.16
N ARG A 6 40.41 24.01 12.75
CA ARG A 6 40.59 23.61 11.34
C ARG A 6 39.63 22.52 10.89
N PHE A 7 39.08 21.72 11.81
CA PHE A 7 38.10 20.68 11.48
C PHE A 7 36.65 21.19 11.50
N ILE A 8 36.38 22.35 12.11
CA ILE A 8 35.04 22.96 12.14
C ILE A 8 34.41 23.07 10.73
N PRO A 9 35.07 23.61 9.69
CA PRO A 9 34.45 23.70 8.36
C PRO A 9 34.11 22.32 7.78
N PHE A 10 34.96 21.31 8.01
CA PHE A 10 34.69 19.93 7.58
C PHE A 10 33.51 19.33 8.35
N ALA A 11 33.43 19.56 9.66
CA ALA A 11 32.32 19.10 10.49
C ALA A 11 30.99 19.75 10.06
N VAL A 12 31.00 21.04 9.70
CA VAL A 12 29.80 21.75 9.20
C VAL A 12 29.37 21.21 7.84
N ILE A 13 30.30 20.95 6.92
CA ILE A 13 29.99 20.33 5.62
C ILE A 13 29.42 18.92 5.82
N LEU A 14 30.03 18.13 6.71
CA LEU A 14 29.61 16.76 6.98
C LEU A 14 28.23 16.72 7.66
N LEU A 15 27.95 17.63 8.60
CA LEU A 15 26.63 17.81 9.20
C LEU A 15 25.58 18.26 8.16
N GLY A 16 25.94 19.18 7.26
CA GLY A 16 25.06 19.62 6.19
C GLY A 16 24.70 18.49 5.23
N TRP A 17 25.71 17.69 4.84
CA TRP A 17 25.50 16.50 4.02
C TRP A 17 24.62 15.46 4.73
N PHE A 18 24.92 15.15 5.99
CA PHE A 18 24.16 14.16 6.76
C PHE A 18 22.72 14.60 6.98
N GLY A 19 22.50 15.89 7.30
CA GLY A 19 21.16 16.45 7.41
C GLY A 19 20.38 16.38 6.10
N TYR A 20 21.02 16.68 4.97
CA TYR A 20 20.39 16.56 3.65
C TYR A 20 20.02 15.12 3.33
N ALA A 21 20.96 14.17 3.49
CA ALA A 21 20.72 12.75 3.23
C ALA A 21 19.61 12.17 4.11
N PHE A 22 19.60 12.52 5.40
CA PHE A 22 18.56 12.07 6.31
C PHE A 22 17.17 12.57 5.91
N VAL A 23 17.05 13.85 5.52
CA VAL A 23 15.77 14.43 5.08
C VAL A 23 15.32 13.83 3.74
N SER A 24 16.24 13.60 2.79
CA SER A 24 15.88 12.99 1.51
C SER A 24 15.37 11.56 1.70
N ASP A 25 16.01 10.78 2.56
CA ASP A 25 15.64 9.38 2.82
C ASP A 25 14.30 9.32 3.56
N PHE A 26 14.08 10.20 4.53
CA PHE A 26 12.81 10.31 5.24
C PHE A 26 11.65 10.65 4.28
N LEU A 27 11.84 11.66 3.43
CA LEU A 27 10.84 12.04 2.43
C LEU A 27 10.62 10.96 1.37
N ALA A 28 11.64 10.19 1.01
CA ALA A 28 11.53 9.06 0.09
C ALA A 28 10.70 7.93 0.72
N SER A 29 10.99 7.57 1.97
CA SER A 29 10.26 6.54 2.72
C SER A 29 8.79 6.91 2.89
N GLU A 30 8.47 8.18 3.16
CA GLU A 30 7.10 8.63 3.32
C GLU A 30 6.31 8.47 2.00
N ARG A 31 6.92 8.86 0.88
CA ARG A 31 6.31 8.71 -0.46
C ARG A 31 6.13 7.24 -0.84
N GLU A 32 7.09 6.40 -0.49
CA GLU A 32 7.03 4.96 -0.73
C GLU A 32 5.88 4.33 0.05
N SER A 33 5.77 4.63 1.36
CA SER A 33 4.67 4.20 2.21
C SER A 33 3.30 4.63 1.68
N GLN A 34 3.18 5.89 1.24
CA GLN A 34 1.93 6.37 0.62
C GLN A 34 1.62 5.63 -0.68
N THR A 35 2.63 5.37 -1.51
CA THR A 35 2.46 4.62 -2.77
C THR A 35 1.98 3.19 -2.50
N ASP A 36 2.55 2.52 -1.51
CA ASP A 36 2.15 1.17 -1.10
C ASP A 36 0.74 1.13 -0.54
N ARG A 37 0.40 2.08 0.33
CA ARG A 37 -0.96 2.22 0.86
C ARG A 37 -1.98 2.38 -0.27
N THR A 38 -1.73 3.27 -1.22
CA THR A 38 -2.64 3.48 -2.35
C THR A 38 -2.70 2.27 -3.28
N ALA A 39 -1.58 1.57 -3.49
CA ALA A 39 -1.55 0.33 -4.26
C ALA A 39 -2.43 -0.76 -3.62
N LEU A 40 -2.35 -0.92 -2.29
CA LEU A 40 -3.18 -1.87 -1.55
C LEU A 40 -4.66 -1.52 -1.64
N ILE A 41 -5.02 -0.24 -1.47
CA ILE A 41 -6.41 0.21 -1.57
C ILE A 41 -6.94 -0.05 -2.98
N THR A 42 -6.15 0.25 -4.00
CA THR A 42 -6.51 -0.03 -5.41
C THR A 42 -6.71 -1.52 -5.65
N ALA A 43 -5.84 -2.37 -5.09
CA ALA A 43 -5.97 -3.83 -5.17
C ALA A 43 -7.26 -4.33 -4.50
N ARG A 44 -7.60 -3.79 -3.31
CA ARG A 44 -8.86 -4.12 -2.61
C ARG A 44 -10.09 -3.70 -3.40
N VAL A 45 -10.08 -2.51 -4.00
CA VAL A 45 -11.16 -2.05 -4.88
C VAL A 45 -11.27 -2.97 -6.10
N TRP A 46 -10.14 -3.36 -6.70
CA TRP A 46 -10.15 -4.28 -7.85
C TRP A 46 -10.78 -5.61 -7.47
N ILE A 47 -10.37 -6.25 -6.37
CA ILE A 47 -10.96 -7.52 -5.95
C ILE A 47 -12.47 -7.37 -5.71
N ALA A 48 -12.88 -6.28 -5.07
CA ALA A 48 -14.29 -6.00 -4.86
C ALA A 48 -15.09 -5.84 -6.16
N THR A 49 -14.49 -5.35 -7.27
CA THR A 49 -15.20 -5.34 -8.56
C THR A 49 -15.56 -6.73 -9.06
N ALA A 50 -14.75 -7.74 -8.74
CA ALA A 50 -15.03 -9.13 -9.10
C ALA A 50 -16.05 -9.75 -8.12
N GLU A 51 -15.95 -9.44 -6.82
CA GLU A 51 -16.86 -9.95 -5.78
C GLU A 51 -18.29 -9.41 -5.95
N TYR A 52 -18.43 -8.12 -6.24
CA TYR A 52 -19.71 -7.42 -6.37
C TYR A 52 -20.16 -7.26 -7.83
N GLN A 53 -19.69 -8.13 -8.74
CA GLN A 53 -20.02 -8.03 -10.18
C GLN A 53 -21.53 -7.96 -10.47
N ASP A 54 -22.33 -8.60 -9.62
CA ASP A 54 -23.80 -8.72 -9.74
C ASP A 54 -24.55 -7.74 -8.81
N ASP A 55 -23.83 -6.99 -7.96
CA ASP A 55 -24.38 -6.02 -7.00
C ASP A 55 -23.63 -4.66 -7.05
N PRO A 56 -23.96 -3.80 -8.02
CA PRO A 56 -23.31 -2.49 -8.17
C PRO A 56 -23.51 -1.56 -6.97
N ASP A 57 -24.65 -1.66 -6.28
CA ASP A 57 -24.95 -0.81 -5.12
C ASP A 57 -24.10 -1.23 -3.92
N GLY A 58 -23.95 -2.54 -3.69
CA GLY A 58 -23.03 -3.10 -2.72
C GLY A 58 -21.57 -2.72 -3.00
N PHE A 59 -21.14 -2.76 -4.27
CA PHE A 59 -19.81 -2.30 -4.66
C PHE A 59 -19.56 -0.83 -4.29
N ILE A 60 -20.53 0.05 -4.58
CA ILE A 60 -20.40 1.48 -4.28
C ILE A 60 -20.28 1.71 -2.77
N GLN A 61 -21.11 1.04 -1.96
CA GLN A 61 -21.05 1.14 -0.50
C GLN A 61 -19.72 0.62 0.04
N TYR A 62 -19.24 -0.51 -0.46
CA TYR A 62 -17.93 -1.05 -0.10
C TYR A 62 -16.82 -0.07 -0.45
N ARG A 63 -16.78 0.45 -1.69
CA ARG A 63 -15.77 1.42 -2.13
C ARG A 63 -15.78 2.65 -1.23
N ASP A 64 -16.93 3.24 -0.98
CA ASP A 64 -17.04 4.49 -0.22
C ASP A 64 -16.63 4.27 1.24
N SER A 65 -17.03 3.15 1.86
CA SER A 65 -16.59 2.80 3.21
C SER A 65 -15.09 2.52 3.31
N LEU A 66 -14.49 1.89 2.30
CA LEU A 66 -13.05 1.68 2.23
C LEU A 66 -12.29 3.00 2.10
N LEU A 67 -12.77 3.91 1.26
CA LEU A 67 -12.15 5.24 1.10
C LEU A 67 -12.28 6.07 2.38
N GLU A 68 -13.43 6.01 3.06
CA GLU A 68 -13.65 6.68 4.36
C GLU A 68 -12.75 6.09 5.45
N ALA A 69 -12.66 4.76 5.56
CA ALA A 69 -11.80 4.09 6.54
C ALA A 69 -10.31 4.43 6.36
N GLU A 70 -9.91 4.75 5.13
CA GLU A 70 -8.55 5.14 4.79
C GLU A 70 -8.36 6.68 4.73
N ASP A 71 -9.36 7.47 5.14
CA ASP A 71 -9.33 8.94 5.12
C ASP A 71 -8.91 9.52 3.74
N ILE A 72 -9.36 8.86 2.66
CA ILE A 72 -9.06 9.26 1.29
C ILE A 72 -10.14 10.20 0.79
N THR A 73 -9.73 11.44 0.49
CA THR A 73 -10.63 12.42 -0.10
C THR A 73 -10.62 12.36 -1.63
N PRO A 74 -11.69 12.82 -2.30
CA PRO A 74 -11.71 12.94 -3.76
C PRO A 74 -10.54 13.76 -4.32
N ASP A 75 -10.16 14.84 -3.64
CA ASP A 75 -9.04 15.70 -4.05
C ASP A 75 -7.71 14.96 -4.03
N GLN A 76 -7.49 14.09 -3.04
CA GLN A 76 -6.30 13.24 -2.97
C GLN A 76 -6.26 12.23 -4.13
N LEU A 77 -7.40 11.63 -4.48
CA LEU A 77 -7.50 10.74 -5.65
C LEU A 77 -7.15 11.47 -6.96
N PHE A 78 -7.68 12.68 -7.15
CA PHE A 78 -7.36 13.48 -8.34
C PHE A 78 -5.89 13.90 -8.39
N ALA A 79 -5.34 14.39 -7.27
CA ALA A 79 -3.93 14.75 -7.18
C ALA A 79 -3.02 13.55 -7.50
N TRP A 80 -3.42 12.38 -7.04
CA TRP A 80 -2.72 11.14 -7.29
C TRP A 80 -2.81 10.71 -8.76
N LEU A 81 -3.99 10.73 -9.37
CA LEU A 81 -4.15 10.44 -10.81
C LEU A 81 -3.28 11.36 -11.68
N GLU A 82 -3.22 12.66 -11.35
CA GLU A 82 -2.41 13.63 -12.08
C GLU A 82 -0.90 13.35 -11.96
N GLN A 83 -0.44 12.72 -10.87
CA GLN A 83 0.97 12.33 -10.70
C GLN A 83 1.45 11.28 -11.72
N TYR A 84 0.53 10.42 -12.18
CA TYR A 84 0.82 9.31 -13.11
C TYR A 84 0.42 9.61 -14.56
N LYS A 85 -0.42 10.62 -14.77
CA LYS A 85 -0.84 11.06 -16.10
C LYS A 85 0.36 11.47 -16.95
N GLY A 86 0.51 10.81 -18.10
CA GLY A 86 1.61 11.06 -19.04
C GLY A 86 2.99 10.59 -18.57
N ARG A 87 3.08 9.75 -17.53
CA ARG A 87 4.34 9.20 -16.99
C ARG A 87 4.33 7.66 -16.98
N PRO A 88 4.56 7.01 -18.13
CA PRO A 88 4.38 5.55 -18.27
C PRO A 88 5.29 4.73 -17.36
N GLU A 89 6.50 5.21 -17.07
CA GLU A 89 7.45 4.49 -16.20
C GLU A 89 6.94 4.41 -14.76
N ARG A 90 6.35 5.50 -14.26
CA ARG A 90 5.78 5.53 -12.91
C ARG A 90 4.53 4.67 -12.81
N SER A 91 3.68 4.69 -13.84
CA SER A 91 2.50 3.82 -13.86
C SER A 91 2.89 2.34 -13.85
N LEU A 92 3.96 1.95 -14.55
CA LEU A 92 4.40 0.55 -14.56
C LEU A 92 4.81 0.06 -13.16
N GLN A 93 5.65 0.82 -12.46
CA GLN A 93 6.09 0.47 -11.10
C GLN A 93 4.89 0.37 -10.15
N PHE A 94 3.94 1.30 -10.29
CA PHE A 94 2.75 1.31 -9.47
C PHE A 94 1.82 0.11 -9.78
N THR A 95 1.62 -0.23 -11.06
CA THR A 95 0.84 -1.42 -11.46
C THR A 95 1.47 -2.70 -10.95
N GLN A 96 2.80 -2.81 -10.92
CA GLN A 96 3.49 -3.97 -10.33
C GLN A 96 3.19 -4.11 -8.83
N ARG A 97 3.14 -2.98 -8.09
CA ARG A 97 2.74 -2.99 -6.67
C ARG A 97 1.30 -3.43 -6.50
N ILE A 98 0.38 -2.92 -7.32
CA ILE A 98 -1.03 -3.37 -7.31
C ILE A 98 -1.10 -4.88 -7.54
N GLN A 99 -0.43 -5.38 -8.58
CA GLN A 99 -0.42 -6.81 -8.91
C GLN A 99 0.07 -7.65 -7.73
N HIS A 100 1.17 -7.25 -7.09
CA HIS A 100 1.70 -7.92 -5.91
C HIS A 100 0.66 -8.01 -4.78
N TYR A 101 -0.06 -6.92 -4.51
CA TYR A 101 -1.12 -6.93 -3.49
C TYR A 101 -2.34 -7.76 -3.89
N VAL A 102 -2.76 -7.72 -5.16
CA VAL A 102 -3.85 -8.56 -5.66
C VAL A 102 -3.51 -10.04 -5.48
N ASP A 103 -2.31 -10.46 -5.91
CA ASP A 103 -1.84 -11.83 -5.76
C ASP A 103 -1.78 -12.26 -4.29
N SER A 104 -1.29 -11.38 -3.41
CA SER A 104 -1.23 -11.64 -1.97
C SER A 104 -2.61 -11.74 -1.34
N LEU A 105 -3.55 -10.86 -1.69
CA LEU A 105 -4.91 -10.89 -1.15
C LEU A 105 -5.64 -12.15 -1.60
N TYR A 106 -5.44 -12.57 -2.85
CA TYR A 106 -5.99 -13.81 -3.37
C TYR A 106 -5.47 -15.04 -2.61
N GLN A 107 -4.16 -15.11 -2.35
CA GLN A 107 -3.57 -16.19 -1.56
C GLN A 107 -4.13 -16.25 -0.13
N VAL A 108 -4.37 -15.10 0.50
CA VAL A 108 -4.96 -15.03 1.84
C VAL A 108 -6.38 -15.57 1.83
N GLU A 109 -7.20 -15.18 0.85
CA GLU A 109 -8.58 -15.66 0.75
C GLU A 109 -8.64 -17.16 0.44
N GLU A 110 -7.78 -17.66 -0.46
CA GLU A 110 -7.67 -19.08 -0.75
C GLU A 110 -7.27 -19.88 0.51
N ALA A 111 -6.33 -19.37 1.31
CA ALA A 111 -5.94 -19.99 2.56
C ALA A 111 -7.08 -19.99 3.59
N ARG A 112 -7.88 -18.91 3.65
CA ARG A 112 -9.05 -18.82 4.53
C ARG A 112 -10.09 -19.88 4.18
N LEU A 113 -10.45 -20.00 2.90
CA LEU A 113 -11.42 -20.98 2.42
C LEU A 113 -10.98 -22.42 2.73
N LYS A 114 -9.70 -22.74 2.50
CA LYS A 114 -9.14 -24.06 2.85
C LYS A 114 -9.21 -24.36 4.35
N ALA A 115 -8.99 -23.36 5.20
CA ALA A 115 -9.08 -23.51 6.65
C ALA A 115 -10.52 -23.72 7.12
N GLU A 116 -11.49 -23.01 6.52
CA GLU A 116 -12.92 -23.21 6.78
C GLU A 116 -13.38 -24.61 6.38
N ASP A 117 -13.00 -25.10 5.20
CA ASP A 117 -13.34 -26.45 4.72
C ASP A 117 -12.77 -27.55 5.64
N ALA A 118 -11.53 -27.39 6.10
CA ALA A 118 -10.90 -28.32 7.03
C ALA A 118 -11.62 -28.35 8.39
N ALA A 119 -11.99 -27.18 8.93
CA ALA A 119 -12.73 -27.08 10.18
C ALA A 119 -14.13 -27.70 10.10
N VAL A 120 -14.82 -27.52 8.96
CA VAL A 120 -16.11 -28.16 8.71
C VAL A 120 -15.95 -29.68 8.65
N SER A 121 -14.93 -30.19 7.94
CA SER A 121 -14.67 -31.63 7.83
C SER A 121 -14.44 -32.29 9.19
N ASP A 122 -13.58 -31.71 10.04
CA ASP A 122 -13.28 -32.21 11.39
C ASP A 122 -14.54 -32.24 12.28
N SER A 123 -15.41 -31.22 12.16
CA SER A 123 -16.66 -31.13 12.93
C SER A 123 -17.73 -32.16 12.52
N VAL A 124 -17.70 -32.63 11.27
CA VAL A 124 -18.61 -33.67 10.77
C VAL A 124 -18.15 -35.05 11.23
N ILE A 125 -16.83 -35.30 11.23
CA ILE A 125 -16.25 -36.57 11.68
C ILE A 125 -16.47 -36.76 13.19
N SER A 126 -16.29 -35.70 14.01
CA SER A 126 -16.46 -35.79 15.46
C SER A 126 -17.90 -35.99 15.94
N LYS A 127 -18.90 -35.88 15.06
CA LYS A 127 -20.33 -36.10 15.38
C LYS A 127 -20.80 -37.52 15.03
N GLN A 128 -19.96 -38.32 14.38
CA GLN A 128 -20.26 -39.71 14.00
C GLN A 128 -19.62 -40.75 14.91
N GLU A 129 -18.69 -40.35 15.80
CA GLU A 129 -18.20 -41.16 16.92
C GLU A 129 -19.03 -40.94 18.19
#